data_AF-A0A176K0D5-F1
#
_entry.id   AF-A0A176K0D5-F1
#
_cell.length_a   1.000
_cell.length_b   1.000
_cell.length_c   1.000
_cell.angle_alpha   90.00
_cell.angle_beta   90.00
_cell.angle_gamma   90.00
#
_symmetry.space_group_name_H-M   'P 1'
#
loop_
_entity.id
_entity.type
_entity.pdbx_description
1 polymer ?
#
loop_
_entity_poly.entity_id
_entity_poly.type
_entity_poly.pdbx_seq_one_letter_code
_entity_poly.pdbx_strand_id
1 'polypeptide(L)'
;MRRKEGFSLVELLIVLAVMAALIATITPVALNAIRKAKATQVAQNLKTLASALENAAYVNGIDESNNYVKNSSGSALTLTDLGRDIDSAKYAVYYDVSSGTVEATVVSLEDVNLTIVQGILSGVAQATYSAALIGSETSVTGSSWPSSLDGETLTYYNFDFTVY
;
A
#
# COMPACT_ATOMS: atom_id res chain seq x y z
N MET A 1 -19.45 63.26 3.28
CA MET A 1 -19.51 61.98 2.53
C MET A 1 -18.08 61.55 2.23
N ARG A 2 -17.62 60.40 2.75
CA ARG A 2 -16.29 59.84 2.40
C ARG A 2 -16.45 59.05 1.11
N ARG A 3 -15.71 59.40 0.05
CA ARG A 3 -15.63 58.56 -1.16
C ARG A 3 -14.90 57.26 -0.78
N LYS A 4 -15.48 56.11 -1.09
CA LYS A 4 -14.77 54.83 -1.05
C LYS A 4 -13.87 54.80 -2.29
N GLU A 5 -12.56 54.73 -2.07
CA GLU A 5 -11.62 54.52 -3.17
C GLU A 5 -11.68 53.04 -3.58
N GLY A 6 -11.87 52.79 -4.87
CA GLY A 6 -11.84 51.45 -5.45
C GLY A 6 -10.42 51.09 -5.88
N PHE A 7 -10.16 49.78 -6.00
CA PHE A 7 -8.89 49.28 -6.51
C PHE A 7 -8.62 49.74 -7.95
N SER A 8 -7.39 50.15 -8.24
CA SER A 8 -6.91 50.41 -9.60
C SER A 8 -6.74 49.10 -10.38
N LEU A 9 -6.97 49.16 -11.70
CA LEU A 9 -6.70 48.02 -12.60
C LEU A 9 -5.25 47.53 -12.48
N VAL A 10 -4.30 48.44 -12.32
CA VAL A 10 -2.87 48.09 -12.19
C VAL A 10 -2.60 47.33 -10.90
N GLU A 11 -3.21 47.77 -9.79
CA GLU A 11 -3.07 47.10 -8.49
C GLU A 11 -3.64 45.68 -8.54
N LEU A 12 -4.79 45.49 -9.20
CA LEU A 12 -5.38 44.17 -9.38
C LEU A 12 -4.48 43.24 -10.22
N LEU A 13 -3.88 43.76 -11.29
CA LEU A 13 -3.01 42.97 -12.17
C LEU A 13 -1.73 42.51 -11.47
N ILE A 14 -1.09 43.40 -10.69
CA ILE A 14 0.12 43.05 -9.93
C ILE A 14 -0.21 41.96 -8.90
N VAL A 15 -1.37 42.07 -8.22
CA VAL A 15 -1.80 41.07 -7.23
C VAL A 15 -2.00 39.70 -7.87
N LEU A 16 -2.65 39.62 -9.03
CA LEU A 16 -2.81 38.36 -9.76
C LEU A 16 -1.46 37.78 -10.22
N ALA A 17 -0.55 38.63 -10.70
CA ALA A 17 0.78 38.21 -11.12
C ALA A 17 1.59 37.61 -9.96
N VAL A 18 1.55 38.25 -8.79
CA VAL A 18 2.23 37.75 -7.58
C VAL A 18 1.60 36.45 -7.09
N MET A 19 0.26 36.34 -7.04
CA MET A 19 -0.41 35.10 -6.66
C MET A 19 -0.06 33.94 -7.60
N ALA A 20 -0.03 34.19 -8.91
CA ALA A 20 0.36 33.19 -9.90
C ALA A 20 1.81 32.72 -9.69
N ALA A 21 2.74 33.65 -9.46
CA ALA A 21 4.14 33.32 -9.18
C ALA A 21 4.29 32.46 -7.91
N LEU A 22 3.54 32.77 -6.84
CA LEU A 22 3.56 32.00 -5.60
C LEU A 22 3.03 30.57 -5.81
N ILE A 23 1.87 30.40 -6.45
CA ILE A 23 1.29 29.08 -6.73
C ILE A 23 2.25 28.22 -7.58
N ALA A 24 2.90 28.82 -8.58
CA ALA A 24 3.84 28.14 -9.44
C ALA A 24 5.02 27.52 -8.66
N THR A 25 5.50 28.19 -7.61
CA THR A 25 6.61 27.68 -6.78
C THR A 25 6.18 26.63 -5.75
N ILE A 26 4.96 26.73 -5.21
CA ILE A 26 4.47 25.83 -4.15
C ILE A 26 3.99 24.48 -4.72
N THR A 27 3.36 24.50 -5.90
CA THR A 27 2.77 23.32 -6.54
C THR A 27 3.74 22.12 -6.66
N PRO A 28 4.99 22.26 -7.17
CA PRO A 28 5.89 21.11 -7.27
C PRO A 28 6.28 20.53 -5.91
N VAL A 29 6.43 21.39 -4.89
CA VAL A 29 6.75 20.96 -3.51
C VAL A 29 5.59 20.16 -2.92
N ALA A 30 4.36 20.66 -3.09
CA ALA A 30 3.15 19.98 -2.62
C ALA A 30 2.96 18.61 -3.30
N LEU A 31 3.16 18.51 -4.62
CA LEU A 31 3.07 17.24 -5.33
C LEU A 31 4.10 16.21 -4.83
N ASN A 32 5.33 16.65 -4.59
CA ASN A 32 6.38 15.78 -4.05
C ASN A 32 6.04 15.30 -2.63
N ALA A 33 5.48 16.18 -1.79
CA ALA A 33 5.02 15.81 -0.46
C ALA A 33 3.89 14.77 -0.50
N ILE A 34 2.91 14.94 -1.40
CA ILE A 34 1.81 13.98 -1.61
C ILE A 34 2.34 12.62 -2.07
N ARG A 35 3.25 12.60 -3.06
CA ARG A 35 3.88 11.36 -3.54
C ARG A 35 4.63 10.63 -2.43
N LYS A 36 5.37 11.37 -1.60
CA LYS A 36 6.07 10.82 -0.43
C LYS A 36 5.10 10.28 0.63
N ALA A 37 4.01 10.99 0.89
CA ALA A 37 2.97 10.54 1.82
C ALA A 37 2.32 9.24 1.34
N LYS A 38 1.97 9.15 0.05
CA LYS A 38 1.43 7.93 -0.58
C LYS A 38 2.41 6.77 -0.46
N ALA A 39 3.67 6.96 -0.82
CA ALA A 39 4.71 5.93 -0.68
C ALA A 39 4.88 5.48 0.78
N THR A 40 4.81 6.41 1.73
CA THR A 40 4.87 6.10 3.17
C THR A 40 3.67 5.28 3.62
N GLN A 41 2.47 5.63 3.15
CA GLN A 41 1.24 4.89 3.45
C GLN A 41 1.30 3.46 2.90
N VAL A 42 1.74 3.28 1.63
CA VAL A 42 1.91 1.95 1.04
C VAL A 42 2.92 1.13 1.85
N ALA A 43 4.08 1.70 2.18
CA ALA A 43 5.09 1.01 2.99
C ALA A 43 4.56 0.56 4.35
N GLN A 44 3.78 1.42 5.02
CA GLN A 44 3.16 1.11 6.32
C GLN A 44 2.08 0.04 6.19
N ASN A 45 1.25 0.08 5.15
CA ASN A 45 0.22 -0.92 4.89
C ASN A 45 0.85 -2.29 4.60
N LEU A 46 1.87 -2.34 3.73
CA LEU A 46 2.62 -3.58 3.46
C LEU A 46 3.20 -4.18 4.74
N LYS A 47 3.86 -3.35 5.56
CA LYS A 47 4.42 -3.78 6.85
C LYS A 47 3.34 -4.26 7.82
N THR A 48 2.21 -3.55 7.89
CA THR A 48 1.10 -3.89 8.79
C THR A 48 0.52 -5.24 8.42
N LEU A 49 0.28 -5.49 7.13
CA LEU A 49 -0.21 -6.78 6.63
C LEU A 49 0.78 -7.92 6.91
N ALA A 50 2.07 -7.69 6.65
CA ALA A 50 3.11 -8.69 6.92
C ALA A 50 3.17 -9.06 8.40
N SER A 51 3.23 -8.06 9.28
CA SER A 51 3.24 -8.29 10.73
C SER A 51 1.93 -8.90 11.23
N ALA A 52 0.77 -8.54 10.66
CA ALA A 52 -0.51 -9.12 11.04
C ALA A 52 -0.58 -10.61 10.67
N LEU A 53 -0.07 -10.99 9.50
CA LEU A 53 -0.01 -12.39 9.06
C LEU A 53 0.89 -13.21 10.00
N GLU A 54 2.08 -12.70 10.28
CA GLU A 54 3.05 -13.32 11.18
C GLU A 54 2.44 -13.52 12.58
N ASN A 55 1.83 -12.48 13.15
CA ASN A 55 1.17 -12.57 14.44
C ASN A 55 0.00 -13.57 14.44
N ALA A 56 -0.81 -13.60 13.38
CA ALA A 56 -1.91 -14.55 13.29
C ALA A 56 -1.40 -16.00 13.24
N ALA A 57 -0.33 -16.25 12.50
CA ALA A 57 0.29 -17.57 12.42
C ALA A 57 0.90 -18.01 13.75
N TYR A 58 1.54 -17.11 14.51
CA TYR A 58 2.08 -17.44 15.83
C TYR A 58 1.01 -17.63 16.92
N VAL A 59 -0.08 -16.86 16.88
CA VAL A 59 -1.10 -16.88 17.94
C VAL A 59 -2.19 -17.92 17.67
N ASN A 60 -2.69 -17.98 16.44
CA ASN A 60 -3.80 -18.86 16.07
C ASN A 60 -3.32 -20.18 15.45
N GLY A 61 -2.05 -20.22 15.03
CA GLY A 61 -1.44 -21.36 14.38
C GLY A 61 -1.68 -21.41 12.87
N ILE A 62 -1.10 -22.43 12.26
CA ILE A 62 -1.22 -22.75 10.84
C ILE A 62 -1.98 -24.07 10.66
N ASP A 63 -2.58 -24.25 9.48
CA ASP A 63 -3.13 -25.51 8.99
C ASP A 63 -2.36 -25.91 7.72
N GLU A 64 -1.37 -26.78 7.88
CA GLU A 64 -0.57 -27.28 6.75
C GLU A 64 -1.37 -28.20 5.83
N SER A 65 -2.38 -28.91 6.35
CA SER A 65 -3.17 -29.84 5.54
C SER A 65 -4.03 -29.12 4.51
N ASN A 66 -4.42 -27.89 4.82
CA ASN A 66 -5.27 -27.06 3.97
C ASN A 66 -4.56 -25.78 3.47
N ASN A 67 -3.25 -25.66 3.73
CA ASN A 67 -2.40 -24.57 3.31
C ASN A 67 -2.91 -23.16 3.70
N TYR A 68 -3.36 -22.97 4.96
CA TYR A 68 -3.81 -21.66 5.44
C TYR A 68 -3.32 -21.29 6.84
N VAL A 69 -3.18 -19.98 7.09
CA VAL A 69 -3.02 -19.42 8.43
C VAL A 69 -4.38 -19.25 9.09
N LYS A 70 -4.51 -19.61 10.38
CA LYS A 70 -5.79 -19.56 11.09
C LYS A 70 -6.12 -18.14 11.53
N ASN A 71 -7.39 -17.76 11.43
CA ASN A 71 -7.96 -16.64 12.16
C ASN A 71 -8.30 -17.04 13.60
N SER A 72 -8.80 -16.09 14.40
CA SER A 72 -9.14 -16.32 15.81
C SER A 72 -10.24 -17.38 16.03
N SER A 73 -11.01 -17.71 14.99
CA SER A 73 -12.04 -18.77 15.02
C SER A 73 -11.52 -20.13 14.54
N GLY A 74 -10.25 -20.23 14.15
CA GLY A 74 -9.63 -21.44 13.60
C GLY A 74 -9.92 -21.70 12.12
N SER A 75 -10.53 -20.75 11.41
CA SER A 75 -10.80 -20.82 9.96
C SER A 75 -9.73 -20.11 9.14
N ALA A 76 -9.75 -20.25 7.82
CA ALA A 76 -8.85 -19.52 6.93
C ALA A 76 -8.96 -18.01 7.09
N LEU A 77 -7.82 -17.34 6.99
CA LEU A 77 -7.67 -15.91 7.21
C LEU A 77 -8.32 -15.07 6.10
N THR A 78 -9.00 -14.00 6.49
CA THR A 78 -9.57 -13.02 5.55
C THR A 78 -8.82 -11.69 5.63
N LEU A 79 -8.89 -10.85 4.58
CA LEU A 79 -8.16 -9.58 4.59
C LEU A 79 -8.58 -8.68 5.78
N THR A 80 -9.84 -8.79 6.23
CA THR A 80 -10.35 -8.08 7.41
C THR A 80 -9.73 -8.55 8.73
N ASP A 81 -9.25 -9.79 8.79
CA ASP A 81 -8.54 -10.32 9.96
C ASP A 81 -7.11 -9.75 10.06
N LEU A 82 -6.51 -9.34 8.93
CA LEU A 82 -5.18 -8.71 8.89
C LEU A 82 -5.22 -7.20 9.12
N GLY A 83 -6.26 -6.53 8.62
CA GLY A 83 -6.39 -5.09 8.74
C GLY A 83 -7.74 -4.58 8.28
N ARG A 84 -8.50 -3.98 9.20
CA ARG A 84 -9.84 -3.44 8.91
C ARG A 84 -9.82 -2.25 7.96
N ASP A 85 -8.80 -1.39 8.07
CA ASP A 85 -8.74 -0.12 7.36
C ASP A 85 -7.86 -0.21 6.09
N ILE A 86 -7.53 -1.44 5.65
CA ILE A 86 -6.78 -1.70 4.42
C ILE A 86 -7.75 -1.73 3.23
N ASP A 87 -7.38 -1.02 2.15
CA ASP A 87 -8.18 -0.96 0.93
C ASP A 87 -8.16 -2.31 0.20
N SER A 88 -9.26 -3.05 0.28
CA SER A 88 -9.45 -4.38 -0.32
C SER A 88 -9.33 -4.42 -1.84
N ALA A 89 -9.42 -3.27 -2.52
CA ALA A 89 -9.23 -3.20 -3.97
C ALA A 89 -7.76 -3.02 -4.36
N LYS A 90 -6.88 -2.67 -3.42
CA LYS A 90 -5.49 -2.28 -3.68
C LYS A 90 -4.44 -3.13 -3.00
N TYR A 91 -4.82 -3.92 -2.00
CA TYR A 91 -3.90 -4.81 -1.29
C TYR A 91 -4.41 -6.24 -1.25
N ALA A 92 -3.47 -7.17 -1.34
CA ALA A 92 -3.70 -8.59 -1.15
C ALA A 92 -2.47 -9.23 -0.50
N VAL A 93 -2.70 -10.37 0.15
CA VAL A 93 -1.64 -11.19 0.72
C VAL A 93 -1.71 -12.56 0.07
N TYR A 94 -0.57 -13.04 -0.38
CA TYR A 94 -0.38 -14.34 -0.98
C TYR A 94 0.61 -15.08 -0.12
N TYR A 95 0.36 -16.35 0.17
CA TYR A 95 1.31 -17.14 0.94
C TYR A 95 1.18 -18.63 0.65
N ASP A 96 2.23 -19.34 1.02
CA ASP A 96 2.28 -20.79 1.07
C ASP A 96 2.76 -21.23 2.45
N VAL A 97 2.19 -22.33 2.96
CA VAL A 97 2.53 -22.94 4.23
C VAL A 97 3.08 -24.32 3.95
N SER A 98 4.37 -24.50 4.26
CA SER A 98 5.05 -25.78 4.07
C SER A 98 6.00 -26.05 5.23
N SER A 99 5.80 -27.20 5.90
CA SER A 99 6.69 -27.69 6.96
C SER A 99 6.96 -26.65 8.06
N GLY A 100 5.91 -26.04 8.60
CA GLY A 100 6.02 -24.99 9.63
C GLY A 100 6.44 -23.61 9.10
N THR A 101 6.83 -23.49 7.84
CA THR A 101 7.29 -22.22 7.25
C THR A 101 6.20 -21.61 6.40
N VAL A 102 5.96 -20.32 6.62
CA VAL A 102 5.05 -19.50 5.82
C VAL A 102 5.90 -18.61 4.92
N GLU A 103 5.83 -18.83 3.61
CA GLU A 103 6.43 -17.96 2.60
C GLU A 103 5.34 -17.02 2.08
N ALA A 104 5.47 -15.72 2.35
CA ALA A 104 4.43 -14.75 2.12
C ALA A 104 4.89 -13.58 1.24
N THR A 105 3.97 -13.15 0.38
CA THR A 105 4.10 -12.04 -0.55
C THR A 105 2.91 -11.10 -0.35
N VAL A 106 3.15 -9.95 0.29
CA VAL A 106 2.15 -8.87 0.32
C VAL A 106 2.28 -8.04 -0.94
N VAL A 107 1.18 -7.79 -1.63
CA VAL A 107 1.17 -6.98 -2.85
C VAL A 107 0.30 -5.75 -2.71
N SER A 108 0.66 -4.71 -3.46
CA SER A 108 -0.12 -3.50 -3.67
C SER A 108 -0.16 -3.15 -5.16
N LEU A 109 -1.35 -2.76 -5.62
CA LEU A 109 -1.59 -2.20 -6.97
C LEU A 109 -1.22 -0.71 -7.07
N GLU A 110 -0.77 -0.10 -5.97
CA GLU A 110 -0.44 1.31 -5.99
C GLU A 110 0.93 1.56 -6.62
N ASP A 111 0.94 2.39 -7.67
CA ASP A 111 2.17 2.97 -8.20
C ASP A 111 2.71 4.03 -7.22
N VAL A 112 3.93 3.79 -6.76
CA VAL A 112 4.66 4.60 -5.77
C VAL A 112 6.15 4.62 -6.07
N ASN A 113 6.84 5.63 -5.54
CA ASN A 113 8.29 5.72 -5.68
C ASN A 113 8.98 4.64 -4.83
N LEU A 114 9.57 3.65 -5.49
CA LEU A 114 10.22 2.50 -4.84
C LEU A 114 11.31 2.91 -3.83
N THR A 115 12.11 3.93 -4.14
CA THR A 115 13.19 4.40 -3.26
C THR A 115 12.66 4.89 -1.91
N ILE A 116 11.53 5.60 -1.90
CA ILE A 116 10.91 6.08 -0.65
C ILE A 116 10.36 4.90 0.15
N VAL A 117 9.71 3.95 -0.52
CA VAL A 117 9.16 2.74 0.12
C VAL A 117 10.27 1.90 0.73
N GLN A 118 11.35 1.64 -0.01
CA GLN A 118 12.51 0.89 0.44
C GLN A 118 13.25 1.57 1.61
N GLY A 119 13.19 2.90 1.72
CA GLY A 119 13.71 3.63 2.87
C GLY A 119 12.93 3.38 4.18
N ILE A 120 11.72 2.83 4.10
CA ILE A 120 10.86 2.52 5.25
C ILE A 120 10.79 1.02 5.50
N LEU A 121 10.62 0.23 4.43
CA LEU A 121 10.57 -1.22 4.46
C LEU A 121 11.57 -1.77 3.44
N SER A 122 12.71 -2.26 3.95
CA SER A 122 13.71 -2.92 3.13
C SER A 122 13.17 -4.23 2.58
N GLY A 123 13.46 -4.54 1.31
CA GLY A 123 13.00 -5.77 0.65
C GLY A 123 11.74 -5.62 -0.18
N VAL A 124 11.17 -4.41 -0.26
CA VAL A 124 10.10 -4.11 -1.22
C VAL A 124 10.67 -4.00 -2.63
N ALA A 125 9.96 -4.56 -3.60
CA ALA A 125 10.26 -4.49 -5.02
C ALA A 125 9.03 -4.07 -5.83
N GLN A 126 9.26 -3.68 -7.08
CA GLN A 126 8.22 -3.36 -8.05
C GLN A 126 8.48 -4.11 -9.34
N ALA A 127 7.44 -4.75 -9.88
CA ALA A 127 7.49 -5.34 -11.21
C ALA A 127 6.08 -5.51 -11.77
N THR A 128 5.99 -5.64 -13.09
CA THR A 128 4.75 -6.06 -13.74
C THR A 128 4.39 -7.46 -13.27
N TYR A 129 3.11 -7.68 -12.99
CA TYR A 129 2.59 -8.96 -12.56
C TYR A 129 3.01 -10.09 -13.51
N SER A 130 3.37 -11.22 -12.91
CA SER A 130 3.45 -12.51 -13.56
C SER A 130 3.07 -13.58 -12.55
N ALA A 131 2.54 -14.71 -13.01
CA ALA A 131 2.18 -15.82 -12.11
C ALA A 131 3.37 -16.30 -11.26
N ALA A 132 4.58 -16.26 -11.82
CA ALA A 132 5.82 -16.63 -11.12
C ALA A 132 6.22 -15.63 -10.02
N LEU A 133 5.73 -14.40 -10.07
CA LEU A 133 6.04 -13.37 -9.08
C LEU A 133 5.29 -13.60 -7.77
N ILE A 134 4.05 -14.09 -7.85
CA ILE A 134 3.19 -14.30 -6.70
C ILE A 134 3.33 -15.73 -6.16
N GLY A 135 3.57 -16.73 -7.03
CA GLY A 135 4.07 -18.06 -6.65
C GLY A 135 3.25 -18.90 -5.67
N SER A 136 2.12 -18.39 -5.17
CA SER A 136 1.40 -18.94 -4.01
C SER A 136 0.18 -19.77 -4.39
N GLU A 137 -0.15 -20.77 -3.56
CA GLU A 137 -1.41 -21.50 -3.68
C GLU A 137 -2.58 -20.83 -2.94
N THR A 138 -2.30 -20.08 -1.86
CA THR A 138 -3.34 -19.41 -1.05
C THR A 138 -3.31 -17.91 -1.22
N SER A 139 -4.51 -17.33 -1.43
CA SER A 139 -4.69 -15.88 -1.57
C SER A 139 -5.69 -15.35 -0.55
N VAL A 140 -5.29 -14.29 0.15
CA VAL A 140 -6.12 -13.50 1.04
C VAL A 140 -6.39 -12.17 0.35
N THR A 141 -7.50 -12.16 -0.38
CA THR A 141 -7.97 -11.02 -1.16
C THR A 141 -9.30 -10.54 -0.59
N GLY A 142 -9.62 -9.26 -0.80
CA GLY A 142 -10.97 -8.77 -0.53
C GLY A 142 -11.87 -8.90 -1.74
N SER A 143 -13.18 -8.70 -1.55
CA SER A 143 -14.20 -8.85 -2.60
C SER A 143 -14.05 -7.88 -3.79
N SER A 144 -13.23 -6.85 -3.65
CA SER A 144 -12.97 -5.83 -4.68
C SER A 144 -11.59 -5.99 -5.35
N TRP A 145 -10.85 -7.03 -4.99
CA TRP A 145 -9.58 -7.35 -5.64
C TRP A 145 -9.85 -7.76 -7.11
N PRO A 146 -9.06 -7.24 -8.08
CA PRO A 146 -9.30 -7.56 -9.48
C PRO A 146 -9.11 -9.05 -9.78
N SER A 147 -9.93 -9.57 -10.71
CA SER A 147 -9.92 -10.97 -11.11
C SER A 147 -8.78 -11.35 -12.05
N SER A 148 -8.10 -10.36 -12.63
CA SER A 148 -6.84 -10.52 -13.36
C SER A 148 -5.92 -9.34 -13.00
N LEU A 149 -4.63 -9.65 -12.86
CA LEU A 149 -3.56 -8.70 -12.60
C LEU A 149 -2.69 -8.48 -13.85
N ASP A 150 -3.08 -9.03 -15.01
CA ASP A 150 -2.25 -8.99 -16.21
C ASP A 150 -1.99 -7.56 -16.68
N GLY A 151 -0.72 -7.19 -16.75
CA GLY A 151 -0.27 -5.85 -17.12
C GLY A 151 -0.22 -4.84 -15.96
N GLU A 152 -0.67 -5.21 -14.76
CA GLU A 152 -0.57 -4.35 -13.58
C GLU A 152 0.87 -4.31 -13.05
N THR A 153 1.28 -3.15 -12.55
CA THR A 153 2.56 -3.02 -11.84
C THR A 153 2.32 -3.20 -10.35
N LEU A 154 2.93 -4.22 -9.77
CA LEU A 154 2.78 -4.55 -8.36
C LEU A 154 3.96 -4.01 -7.58
N THR A 155 3.66 -3.34 -6.47
CA THR A 155 4.62 -3.12 -5.38
C THR A 155 4.45 -4.25 -4.39
N TYR A 156 5.48 -5.08 -4.21
CA TYR A 156 5.38 -6.30 -3.42
C TYR A 156 6.49 -6.43 -2.38
N TYR A 157 6.18 -7.11 -1.29
CA TYR A 157 7.08 -7.38 -0.18
C TYR A 157 7.05 -8.88 0.13
N ASN A 158 8.21 -9.51 -0.05
CA ASN A 158 8.41 -10.94 0.21
C ASN A 158 9.08 -11.12 1.56
N PHE A 159 8.58 -12.07 2.33
CA PHE A 159 9.13 -12.45 3.62
C PHE A 159 8.72 -13.88 3.95
N ASP A 160 9.57 -14.56 4.70
CA ASP A 160 9.32 -15.90 5.21
C ASP A 160 9.52 -15.93 6.72
N PHE A 161 8.75 -16.78 7.40
CA PHE A 161 8.91 -17.03 8.82
C PHE A 161 8.48 -18.45 9.18
N THR A 162 9.09 -19.01 10.23
CA THR A 162 8.78 -20.35 10.72
C THR A 162 8.01 -20.28 12.03
N VAL A 163 6.91 -21.02 12.10
CA VAL A 163 6.12 -21.28 13.30
C VAL A 163 6.58 -22.60 13.90
N TYR A 164 7.09 -22.56 15.13
CA TYR A 164 7.60 -23.73 15.87
C TYR A 164 6.55 -24.39 16.76
#